data_AF-A0A3D2HSH3-F1
#
_entry.id   AF-A0A3D2HSH3-F1
#
_cell.length_a   1.000
_cell.length_b   1.000
_cell.length_c   1.000
_cell.angle_alpha   90.00
_cell.angle_beta   90.00
_cell.angle_gamma   90.00
#
_symmetry.space_group_name_H-M   'P 1'
#
loop_
_entity.id
_entity.type
_entity.pdbx_description
1 polymer ?
#
loop_
_entity_poly.entity_id
_entity_poly.type
_entity_poly.pdbx_seq_one_letter_code
_entity_poly.pdbx_strand_id
1 'polypeptide(L)'
;MSKRYQIYCDYRKAISKADELVKYANKLRSIATDEINCEPEVLEKSWTGTGKDIISGKLRNTGNDIVEVSKNLIKVANTIKGIAEKNYRAEMRALEIAQNREY
;
A
#
# COMPACT_ATOMS: atom_id res chain seq x y z
N MET A 1 30.59 -6.52 11.33
CA MET A 1 29.69 -6.16 10.21
C MET A 1 30.06 -4.78 9.70
N SER A 2 30.19 -4.58 8.39
CA SER A 2 30.52 -3.26 7.82
C SER A 2 29.33 -2.31 7.91
N LYS A 3 29.55 -1.05 8.25
CA LYS A 3 28.51 -0.01 8.35
C LYS A 3 27.72 0.16 7.04
N ARG A 4 28.39 -0.02 5.90
CA ARG A 4 27.77 -0.06 4.57
C ARG A 4 26.72 -1.16 4.43
N TYR A 5 27.00 -2.34 4.98
CA TYR A 5 26.08 -3.48 4.92
C TYR A 5 24.83 -3.22 5.77
N GLN A 6 24.98 -2.60 6.94
CA GLN A 6 23.85 -2.22 7.80
C GLN A 6 22.91 -1.24 7.09
N ILE A 7 23.46 -0.14 6.54
CA ILE A 7 22.70 0.86 5.76
C ILE A 7 21.91 0.20 4.63
N TYR A 8 22.54 -0.74 3.91
CA TYR A 8 21.86 -1.49 2.85
C TYR A 8 20.73 -2.40 3.38
N CYS A 9 20.97 -3.14 4.47
CA CYS A 9 19.97 -4.00 5.08
C CYS A 9 18.74 -3.20 5.56
N ASP A 10 18.96 -2.07 6.21
CA ASP A 10 17.88 -1.20 6.71
C ASP A 10 17.05 -0.63 5.56
N TYR A 11 17.71 -0.17 4.50
CA TYR A 11 17.04 0.24 3.26
C TYR A 11 16.18 -0.89 2.68
N ARG A 12 16.74 -2.09 2.52
CA ARG A 12 16.00 -3.25 1.98
C ARG A 12 14.81 -3.64 2.84
N LYS A 13 14.93 -3.55 4.17
CA LYS A 13 13.84 -3.81 5.10
C LYS A 13 12.70 -2.80 4.93
N ALA A 14 13.01 -1.51 4.79
CA ALA A 14 12.02 -0.47 4.53
C ALA A 14 11.28 -0.69 3.19
N ILE A 15 12.01 -1.03 2.12
CA ILE A 15 11.42 -1.36 0.82
C ILE A 15 10.49 -2.57 0.93
N SER A 16 10.91 -3.64 1.62
CA SER A 16 10.09 -4.83 1.82
C SER A 16 8.76 -4.52 2.53
N LYS A 17 8.79 -3.63 3.52
CA LYS A 17 7.55 -3.21 4.22
C LYS A 17 6.62 -2.37 3.34
N ALA A 18 7.18 -1.51 2.49
CA ALA A 18 6.37 -0.81 1.50
C ALA A 18 5.74 -1.75 0.48
N ASP A 19 6.46 -2.79 0.04
CA ASP A 19 5.93 -3.79 -0.90
C ASP A 19 4.81 -4.65 -0.28
N GLU A 20 4.91 -4.99 1.01
CA GLU A 20 3.82 -5.63 1.76
C GLU A 20 2.54 -4.77 1.75
N LEU A 21 2.66 -3.46 1.99
CA LEU A 21 1.52 -2.53 1.93
C LEU A 21 0.86 -2.49 0.56
N VAL A 22 1.65 -2.47 -0.52
CA VAL A 22 1.13 -2.55 -1.90
C VAL A 22 0.39 -3.86 -2.14
N LYS A 23 0.92 -4.98 -1.63
CA LYS A 23 0.26 -6.29 -1.74
C LYS A 23 -1.10 -6.29 -1.03
N TYR A 24 -1.19 -5.72 0.17
CA TYR A 24 -2.48 -5.61 0.89
C TYR A 24 -3.45 -4.68 0.18
N ALA A 25 -2.98 -3.53 -0.32
CA ALA A 25 -3.80 -2.62 -1.10
C ALA A 25 -4.40 -3.29 -2.34
N ASN A 26 -3.61 -4.06 -3.09
CA ASN A 26 -4.09 -4.78 -4.26
C ASN A 26 -5.14 -5.84 -3.91
N LYS A 27 -4.96 -6.56 -2.79
CA LYS A 27 -5.96 -7.51 -2.29
C LYS A 27 -7.26 -6.82 -1.92
N LEU A 28 -7.20 -5.71 -1.18
CA LEU A 28 -8.38 -4.93 -0.82
C LEU A 28 -9.13 -4.44 -2.06
N ARG A 29 -8.38 -3.98 -3.07
CA ARG A 29 -8.97 -3.53 -4.33
C ARG A 29 -9.70 -4.66 -5.04
N SER A 30 -9.10 -5.86 -5.13
CA SER A 30 -9.74 -7.03 -5.75
C SER A 30 -11.01 -7.44 -4.99
N ILE A 31 -10.99 -7.49 -3.66
CA ILE A 31 -12.20 -7.78 -2.86
C ILE A 31 -13.29 -6.74 -3.14
N ALA A 32 -12.94 -5.45 -3.18
CA ALA A 32 -13.91 -4.39 -3.44
C ALA A 32 -14.51 -4.47 -4.85
N THR A 33 -13.69 -4.74 -5.88
CA THR A 33 -14.15 -4.76 -7.27
C THR A 33 -14.85 -6.05 -7.64
N ASP A 34 -14.32 -7.19 -7.20
CA ASP A 34 -14.68 -8.50 -7.72
C ASP A 34 -15.73 -9.18 -6.83
N GLU A 35 -15.69 -8.93 -5.52
CA GLU A 35 -16.60 -9.55 -4.56
C GLU A 35 -17.70 -8.58 -4.12
N ILE A 36 -17.39 -7.31 -3.82
CA ILE A 36 -18.40 -6.40 -3.25
C ILE A 36 -19.21 -5.69 -4.33
N ASN A 37 -18.56 -5.17 -5.36
CA ASN A 37 -19.25 -4.37 -6.38
C ASN A 37 -20.05 -5.20 -7.39
N CYS A 38 -19.83 -6.52 -7.47
CA CYS A 38 -20.58 -7.44 -8.33
C CYS A 38 -21.87 -7.97 -7.69
N GLU A 39 -21.94 -8.05 -6.36
CA GLU A 39 -23.11 -8.54 -5.61
C GLU A 39 -24.40 -7.73 -5.79
N PRO A 40 -24.38 -6.39 -5.94
CA PRO A 40 -25.58 -5.60 -6.21
C PRO A 40 -26.36 -6.08 -7.44
N GLU A 41 -25.69 -6.52 -8.51
CA GLU A 41 -26.36 -7.02 -9.72
C GLU A 41 -27.06 -8.37 -9.48
N VAL A 42 -26.49 -9.20 -8.61
CA VAL A 42 -27.07 -10.49 -8.20
C VAL A 42 -28.27 -10.26 -7.29
N LEU A 43 -28.14 -9.34 -6.33
CA LEU A 43 -29.21 -8.92 -5.43
C LEU A 43 -30.38 -8.28 -6.19
N GLU A 44 -30.11 -7.42 -7.17
CA GLU A 44 -31.14 -6.78 -7.99
C GLU A 44 -31.98 -7.78 -8.80
N LYS A 45 -31.38 -8.92 -9.21
CA LYS A 45 -32.05 -9.99 -9.95
C LYS A 45 -32.81 -10.99 -9.06
N SER A 46 -32.37 -11.18 -7.82
CA SER A 46 -32.92 -12.21 -6.92
C SER A 46 -33.90 -11.67 -5.88
N TRP A 47 -33.87 -10.37 -5.57
CA TRP A 47 -34.72 -9.75 -4.55
C TRP A 47 -35.65 -8.68 -5.15
N THR A 48 -36.96 -8.92 -5.11
CA THR A 48 -38.00 -7.92 -5.41
C THR A 48 -38.45 -7.18 -4.14
N GLY A 49 -38.11 -5.89 -4.01
CA GLY A 49 -38.56 -5.02 -2.91
C GLY A 49 -37.62 -3.83 -2.65
N THR A 50 -38.10 -2.78 -1.97
CA THR A 50 -37.35 -1.53 -1.68
C THR A 50 -36.11 -1.72 -0.80
N GLY A 51 -36.05 -2.81 -0.01
CA GLY A 51 -34.86 -3.14 0.78
C GLY A 51 -33.61 -3.42 -0.07
N LYS A 52 -33.79 -3.86 -1.33
CA LYS A 52 -32.69 -4.14 -2.25
C LYS A 52 -31.88 -2.89 -2.58
N ASP A 53 -32.55 -1.76 -2.83
CA ASP A 53 -31.89 -0.53 -3.27
C ASP A 53 -31.03 0.05 -2.14
N ILE A 54 -31.50 -0.08 -0.89
CA ILE A 54 -30.74 0.32 0.31
C ILE A 54 -29.49 -0.55 0.48
N ILE A 55 -29.62 -1.88 0.33
CA ILE A 55 -28.51 -2.81 0.49
C ILE A 55 -27.49 -2.62 -0.65
N SER A 56 -27.93 -2.55 -1.90
CA SER A 56 -27.09 -2.29 -3.07
C SER A 56 -26.35 -0.95 -2.94
N GLY A 57 -27.02 0.09 -2.45
CA GLY A 57 -26.39 1.38 -2.17
C GLY A 57 -25.29 1.28 -1.11
N LYS A 58 -25.56 0.57 0.00
CA LYS A 58 -24.55 0.33 1.05
C LYS A 58 -23.36 -0.46 0.53
N LEU A 59 -23.58 -1.53 -0.23
CA LEU A 59 -22.51 -2.35 -0.82
C LEU A 59 -21.62 -1.53 -1.75
N ARG A 60 -22.20 -0.73 -2.66
CA ARG A 60 -21.44 0.15 -3.54
C ARG A 60 -20.61 1.18 -2.76
N ASN A 61 -21.18 1.77 -1.71
CA ASN A 61 -20.45 2.73 -0.87
C ASN A 61 -19.28 2.04 -0.15
N THR A 62 -19.52 0.88 0.47
CA THR A 62 -18.45 0.11 1.13
C THR A 62 -17.35 -0.32 0.16
N GLY A 63 -17.72 -0.77 -1.05
CA GLY A 63 -16.75 -1.10 -2.10
C GLY A 63 -15.89 0.11 -2.48
N ASN A 64 -16.52 1.29 -2.66
CA ASN A 64 -15.80 2.53 -2.95
C ASN A 64 -14.86 2.96 -1.81
N ASP A 65 -15.30 2.87 -0.55
CA ASP A 65 -14.49 3.19 0.62
C ASP A 65 -13.24 2.30 0.70
N ILE A 66 -13.41 0.99 0.45
CA ILE A 66 -12.28 0.04 0.43
C ILE A 66 -11.31 0.36 -0.72
N VAL A 67 -11.82 0.74 -1.89
CA VAL A 67 -10.97 1.21 -3.01
C VAL A 67 -10.20 2.47 -2.60
N GLU A 68 -10.81 3.40 -1.89
CA GLU A 68 -10.13 4.61 -1.40
C GLU A 68 -9.02 4.27 -0.39
N VAL A 69 -9.31 3.41 0.59
CA VAL A 69 -8.32 2.91 1.55
C VAL A 69 -7.15 2.24 0.82
N SER A 70 -7.41 1.43 -0.21
CA SER A 70 -6.36 0.80 -1.01
C SER A 70 -5.44 1.83 -1.68
N LYS A 71 -6.00 2.91 -2.23
CA LYS A 71 -5.23 3.99 -2.86
C LYS A 71 -4.35 4.70 -1.83
N ASN A 72 -4.88 4.93 -0.62
CA ASN A 72 -4.13 5.56 0.46
C ASN A 72 -2.96 4.69 0.95
N LEU A 73 -3.15 3.37 1.04
CA LEU A 73 -2.06 2.45 1.36
C LEU A 73 -0.93 2.49 0.32
N ILE A 74 -1.27 2.57 -0.97
CA ILE A 74 -0.27 2.71 -2.04
C ILE A 74 0.49 4.04 -1.91
N LYS A 75 -0.21 5.15 -1.60
CA LYS A 75 0.45 6.44 -1.36
C LYS A 75 1.44 6.36 -0.19
N VAL A 76 1.04 5.76 0.93
CA VAL A 76 1.92 5.56 2.10
C VAL A 76 3.13 4.71 1.74
N ALA A 77 2.93 3.61 1.01
CA ALA A 77 4.03 2.77 0.54
C ALA A 77 5.04 3.54 -0.32
N ASN A 78 4.56 4.37 -1.25
CA ASN A 78 5.42 5.21 -2.08
C ASN A 78 6.19 6.25 -1.27
N THR A 79 5.54 6.86 -0.27
CA THR A 79 6.21 7.77 0.66
C THR A 79 7.34 7.07 1.43
N ILE A 80 7.10 5.86 1.94
CA ILE A 80 8.12 5.06 2.63
C ILE A 80 9.31 4.79 1.70
N LYS A 81 9.05 4.36 0.46
CA LYS A 81 10.11 4.12 -0.54
C LYS A 81 10.94 5.37 -0.80
N GLY A 82 10.29 6.53 -0.97
CA GLY A 82 10.98 7.80 -1.21
C GLY A 82 11.83 8.26 -0.02
N ILE A 83 11.33 8.09 1.21
CA ILE A 83 12.12 8.40 2.42
C ILE A 83 13.30 7.44 2.56
N ALA A 84 13.08 6.14 2.36
CA ALA A 84 14.13 5.12 2.45
C ALA A 84 15.26 5.39 1.45
N GLU A 85 14.92 5.75 0.20
CA GLU A 85 15.91 6.07 -0.83
C GLU A 85 16.73 7.33 -0.47
N LYS A 86 16.06 8.38 0.04
CA LYS A 86 16.74 9.60 0.49
C LYS A 86 17.70 9.32 1.65
N ASN A 87 17.24 8.58 2.66
CA ASN A 87 18.07 8.24 3.81
C ASN A 87 19.26 7.36 3.40
N TYR A 88 19.04 6.33 2.59
CA TYR A 88 20.12 5.48 2.08
C TYR A 88 21.21 6.29 1.37
N ARG A 89 20.83 7.22 0.48
CA ARG A 89 21.79 8.08 -0.22
C ARG A 89 22.55 9.01 0.74
N ALA A 90 21.85 9.58 1.72
CA ALA A 90 22.44 10.46 2.72
C ALA A 90 23.47 9.71 3.60
N GLU A 91 23.11 8.53 4.09
CA GLU A 91 23.97 7.69 4.93
C GLU A 91 25.19 7.16 4.16
N MET A 92 25.00 6.75 2.91
CA MET A 92 26.10 6.32 2.04
C MET A 92 27.10 7.45 1.78
N ARG A 93 26.62 8.66 1.46
CA ARG A 93 27.48 9.83 1.27
C ARG A 93 28.21 10.22 2.56
N ALA A 94 27.52 10.16 3.70
CA ALA A 94 28.15 10.45 4.99
C ALA A 94 29.25 9.43 5.32
N LEU A 95 29.03 8.16 4.97
CA LEU A 95 30.04 7.11 5.13
C LEU A 95 31.26 7.35 4.23
N GLU A 96 31.06 7.72 2.96
CA GLU A 96 32.15 8.06 2.03
C GLU A 96 32.99 9.23 2.54
N ILE A 97 32.34 10.29 3.03
CA ILE A 97 33.04 11.45 3.60
C ILE A 97 33.84 11.06 4.85
N ALA A 98 33.28 10.22 5.72
CA ALA A 98 33.98 9.75 6.91
C ALA A 98 35.22 8.92 6.56
N GLN A 99 35.09 8.00 5.59
CA GLN A 99 36.21 7.19 5.11
C GLN A 99 37.32 8.06 4.52
N ASN A 100 36.97 9.07 3.72
CA ASN A 100 37.97 9.96 3.11
C ASN A 100 38.64 10.95 4.11
N ARG A 101 38.12 11.10 5.33
CA ARG A 101 38.72 11.95 6.39
C ARG A 101 39.65 11.16 7.32
N GLU A 102 39.54 9.84 7.33
CA GLU A 102 40.37 8.94 8.15
C GLU A 102 41.67 8.51 7.44
N TYR A 103 41.84 8.84 6.15
CA TYR A 103 43.09 8.73 5.39
C TYR A 103 43.77 10.09 5.25
#